data_AF-A0A9E3FIU8-F1
#
_entry.id   AF-A0A9E3FIU8-F1
#
_cell.length_a   1.000
_cell.length_b   1.000
_cell.length_c   1.000
_cell.angle_alpha   90.00
_cell.angle_beta   90.00
_cell.angle_gamma   90.00
#
_symmetry.space_group_name_H-M   'P 1'
#
loop_
_entity.id
_entity.type
_entity.pdbx_description
1 polymer ?
#
loop_
_entity_poly.entity_id
_entity_poly.type
_entity_poly.pdbx_seq_one_letter_code
_entity_poly.pdbx_strand_id
1 'polypeptide(L)'
;MAAGSKEDERHAVSHPPLLSKTKGRVFLVFAFALCLLSVDASAQKKPKPALKASDARRAVAEAPGFALSKGAVKVKEVSPAGSTPVTVSAVVTEAFRLVRVEDERVEQTGGVFRVKRWRAAEFRTGDRAWEEFELFAEAVGPERLEAARAALEELVTEFEARQAKVGAGWEVTARTAEEEAVNAGKSGSKKQEKKREEEKQPAAEPLTRGPLTIKQLSFMGSSAVAEVEVAGVFTLARDARGRWRATGFEVGGETVGDPEALWRAVNERKAARARADLAEIREALDAFRRERGFYVVGEDSVVLFDHLSPRYARRVIRLDPWHNPYRYNGTQASYTLTSDGPDGKRDTTDDIGRQK
;
A
#
# COMPACT_ATOMS: atom_id res chain seq x y z
N MET A 1 -54.12 -28.43 59.63
CA MET A 1 -53.33 -27.18 59.60
C MET A 1 -52.45 -27.26 58.35
N ALA A 2 -53.02 -26.92 57.19
CA ALA A 2 -52.93 -25.62 56.48
C ALA A 2 -51.61 -25.55 55.67
N ALA A 3 -51.62 -25.73 54.33
CA ALA A 3 -51.96 -24.74 53.28
C ALA A 3 -51.02 -23.51 53.36
N GLY A 4 -50.36 -22.99 52.34
CA GLY A 4 -50.33 -23.14 50.88
C GLY A 4 -49.41 -22.03 50.30
N SER A 5 -49.54 -21.74 48.99
CA SER A 5 -48.88 -20.68 48.18
C SER A 5 -47.49 -21.05 47.63
N LYS A 6 -47.23 -21.23 46.32
CA LYS A 6 -47.58 -20.51 45.06
C LYS A 6 -47.12 -19.04 45.03
N GLU A 7 -45.95 -18.83 44.42
CA GLU A 7 -45.46 -17.63 43.71
C GLU A 7 -44.60 -18.20 42.55
N ASP A 8 -44.93 -18.14 41.26
CA ASP A 8 -45.34 -17.06 40.35
C ASP A 8 -44.23 -16.01 40.05
N GLU A 9 -43.00 -16.47 39.77
CA GLU A 9 -41.98 -15.63 39.12
C GLU A 9 -42.15 -15.62 37.60
N ARG A 10 -42.78 -14.53 37.14
CA ARG A 10 -42.87 -14.16 35.73
C ARG A 10 -41.52 -13.59 35.29
N HIS A 11 -40.88 -14.26 34.34
CA HIS A 11 -39.74 -13.70 33.62
C HIS A 11 -40.16 -12.43 32.87
N ALA A 12 -39.61 -11.30 33.30
CA ALA A 12 -39.69 -10.02 32.62
C ALA A 12 -38.96 -10.10 31.28
N VAL A 13 -39.72 -9.89 30.19
CA VAL A 13 -39.20 -9.68 28.84
C VAL A 13 -38.51 -8.32 28.82
N SER A 14 -37.18 -8.30 28.85
CA SER A 14 -36.40 -7.09 28.61
C SER A 14 -36.39 -6.79 27.10
N HIS A 15 -37.16 -5.79 26.69
CA HIS A 15 -37.03 -5.20 25.36
C HIS A 15 -35.68 -4.46 25.25
N PRO A 16 -34.94 -4.59 24.13
CA PRO A 16 -33.76 -3.77 23.87
C PRO A 16 -34.17 -2.31 23.59
N PRO A 17 -33.38 -1.32 24.05
CA PRO A 17 -33.64 0.08 23.75
C PRO A 17 -33.43 0.37 22.26
N LEU A 18 -34.47 0.94 21.64
CA LEU A 18 -34.47 1.52 20.32
C LEU A 18 -33.49 2.69 20.27
N LEU A 19 -32.32 2.48 19.65
CA LEU A 19 -31.39 3.56 19.31
C LEU A 19 -31.96 4.36 18.14
N SER A 20 -32.26 5.62 18.47
CA SER A 20 -32.88 6.63 17.65
C SER A 20 -32.03 7.03 16.44
N LYS A 21 -32.65 7.02 15.26
CA LYS A 21 -32.21 7.77 14.08
C LYS A 21 -32.38 9.27 14.36
N THR A 22 -31.33 9.95 14.81
CA THR A 22 -31.29 11.41 14.85
C THR A 22 -30.56 11.94 13.63
N LYS A 23 -31.37 12.46 12.72
CA LYS A 23 -30.99 13.33 11.60
C LYS A 23 -30.34 14.60 12.16
N GLY A 24 -29.13 14.91 11.71
CA GLY A 24 -28.49 16.21 11.88
C GLY A 24 -28.45 16.95 10.54
N ARG A 25 -29.57 17.58 10.16
CA ARG A 25 -29.63 18.65 9.15
C ARG A 25 -29.79 19.97 9.92
N VAL A 26 -28.76 20.80 9.94
CA VAL A 26 -28.80 22.26 10.17
C VAL A 26 -27.49 22.76 9.52
N PHE A 27 -27.44 23.53 8.44
CA PHE A 27 -27.93 24.90 8.28
C PHE A 27 -28.27 25.19 6.81
N LEU A 28 -29.43 25.81 6.61
CA LEU A 28 -29.81 26.57 5.42
C LEU A 28 -29.45 28.04 5.65
N VAL A 29 -29.40 28.83 4.57
CA VAL A 29 -29.31 30.30 4.48
C VAL A 29 -27.90 30.85 4.20
N PHE A 30 -27.54 30.92 2.92
CA PHE A 30 -27.18 32.16 2.21
C PHE A 30 -27.08 31.90 0.69
N ALA A 31 -27.41 32.92 -0.11
CA ALA A 31 -27.25 33.01 -1.57
C ALA A 31 -28.36 32.42 -2.48
N PHE A 32 -29.59 32.95 -2.33
CA PHE A 32 -30.53 33.10 -3.44
C PHE A 32 -30.52 34.58 -3.88
N ALA A 33 -29.42 35.00 -4.55
CA ALA A 33 -29.30 36.31 -5.23
C ALA A 33 -27.98 36.38 -6.03
N LEU A 34 -27.83 35.58 -7.09
CA LEU A 34 -26.82 35.83 -8.14
C LEU A 34 -27.21 35.13 -9.46
N CYS A 35 -28.38 35.46 -10.01
CA CYS A 35 -28.88 34.91 -11.28
C CYS A 35 -28.83 35.91 -12.45
N LEU A 36 -28.04 36.99 -12.42
CA LEU A 36 -27.99 37.96 -13.54
C LEU A 36 -26.58 38.51 -13.83
N LEU A 37 -25.57 37.63 -13.88
CA LEU A 37 -24.34 37.87 -14.63
C LEU A 37 -23.90 36.55 -15.28
N SER A 38 -24.71 36.06 -16.23
CA SER A 38 -24.21 35.18 -17.28
C SER A 38 -23.31 36.02 -18.17
N VAL A 39 -22.10 36.32 -17.70
CA VAL A 39 -21.03 36.77 -18.58
C VAL A 39 -20.79 35.59 -19.51
N ASP A 40 -21.09 35.80 -20.79
CA ASP A 40 -20.72 34.85 -21.84
C ASP A 40 -19.29 34.41 -21.57
N ALA A 41 -19.14 33.10 -21.27
CA ALA A 41 -17.87 32.40 -21.21
C ALA A 41 -17.31 32.36 -22.63
N SER A 42 -16.94 33.54 -23.12
CA SER A 42 -16.07 33.74 -24.26
C SER A 42 -14.88 32.82 -24.04
N ALA A 43 -14.58 32.02 -25.05
CA ALA A 43 -13.51 31.03 -25.05
C ALA A 43 -12.17 31.71 -24.77
N GLN A 44 -11.87 31.96 -23.50
CA GLN A 44 -10.58 32.45 -23.05
C GLN A 44 -9.58 31.34 -23.36
N LYS A 45 -8.61 31.65 -24.23
CA LYS A 45 -7.49 30.76 -24.49
C LYS A 45 -6.90 30.36 -23.14
N LYS A 46 -6.90 29.06 -22.84
CA LYS A 46 -6.34 28.55 -21.58
C LYS A 46 -4.95 29.16 -21.38
N PRO A 47 -4.68 29.74 -20.20
CA PRO A 47 -3.39 30.35 -19.93
C PRO A 47 -2.27 29.33 -20.16
N LYS A 48 -1.15 29.79 -20.70
CA LYS A 48 0.01 28.93 -20.96
C LYS A 48 0.44 28.28 -19.63
N PRO A 49 0.66 26.95 -19.57
CA PRO A 49 1.06 26.30 -18.33
C PRO A 49 2.49 26.70 -17.91
N ALA A 50 2.75 26.68 -16.61
CA ALA A 50 4.05 27.02 -16.02
C ALA A 50 5.17 26.05 -16.42
N LEU A 51 4.84 24.80 -16.73
CA LEU A 51 5.76 23.82 -17.29
C LEU A 51 5.06 22.87 -18.27
N LYS A 52 5.86 22.19 -19.11
CA LYS A 52 5.35 21.16 -20.02
C LYS A 52 4.84 19.96 -19.21
N ALA A 53 3.75 19.34 -19.66
CA ALA A 53 3.18 18.16 -19.01
C ALA A 53 4.19 16.99 -18.90
N SER A 54 5.12 16.86 -19.86
CA SER A 54 6.20 15.86 -19.80
C SER A 54 7.19 16.11 -18.67
N ASP A 55 7.52 17.38 -18.40
CA ASP A 55 8.43 17.75 -17.32
C ASP A 55 7.73 17.63 -15.96
N ALA A 56 6.43 17.97 -15.90
CA ALA A 56 5.60 17.78 -14.72
C ALA A 56 5.49 16.30 -14.35
N ARG A 57 5.18 15.46 -15.35
CA ARG A 57 5.13 14.00 -15.18
C ARG A 57 6.45 13.44 -14.67
N ARG A 58 7.59 13.90 -15.21
CA ARG A 58 8.92 13.47 -14.76
C ARG A 58 9.16 13.89 -13.31
N ALA A 59 8.88 15.15 -12.96
CA ALA A 59 9.08 15.66 -11.61
C ALA A 59 8.22 14.93 -10.55
N VAL A 60 6.99 14.52 -10.91
CA VAL A 60 6.12 13.73 -10.04
C VAL A 60 6.59 12.26 -9.95
N ALA A 61 6.97 11.64 -11.07
CA ALA A 61 7.45 10.25 -11.09
C ALA A 61 8.77 10.05 -10.33
N GLU A 62 9.60 11.10 -10.28
CA GLU A 62 10.88 11.18 -9.57
C GLU A 62 10.77 11.97 -8.26
N ALA A 63 9.56 12.09 -7.68
CA ALA A 63 9.39 12.64 -6.35
C ALA A 63 10.29 11.86 -5.35
N PRO A 64 10.80 12.50 -4.28
CA PRO A 64 11.63 11.82 -3.29
C PRO A 64 11.05 10.47 -2.89
N GLY A 65 11.91 9.44 -2.84
CA GLY A 65 11.59 8.05 -2.52
C GLY A 65 10.65 7.32 -3.48
N PHE A 66 10.31 7.92 -4.62
CA PHE A 66 9.62 7.28 -5.72
C PHE A 66 10.54 7.12 -6.93
N ALA A 67 10.40 5.98 -7.61
CA ALA A 67 11.06 5.64 -8.85
C ALA A 67 10.02 5.07 -9.83
N LEU A 68 8.97 5.86 -10.07
CA LEU A 68 7.80 5.42 -10.83
C LEU A 68 8.07 5.44 -12.32
N SER A 69 7.45 4.49 -13.04
CA SER A 69 7.43 4.57 -14.50
C SER A 69 6.64 5.80 -14.95
N LYS A 70 7.01 6.39 -16.09
CA LYS A 70 6.24 7.52 -16.66
C LYS A 70 4.78 7.16 -16.94
N GLY A 71 4.47 5.87 -17.16
CA GLY A 71 3.11 5.39 -17.38
C GLY A 71 2.24 5.44 -16.12
N ALA A 72 2.85 5.39 -14.94
CA ALA A 72 2.15 5.44 -13.66
C ALA A 72 1.64 6.84 -13.31
N VAL A 73 2.09 7.90 -14.00
CA VAL A 73 1.73 9.29 -13.69
C VAL A 73 0.93 9.92 -14.83
N LYS A 74 -0.34 10.24 -14.55
CA LYS A 74 -1.25 10.96 -15.44
C LYS A 74 -1.44 12.40 -14.96
N VAL A 75 -0.77 13.34 -15.61
CA VAL A 75 -0.94 14.78 -15.35
C VAL A 75 -2.30 15.23 -15.88
N LYS A 76 -3.13 15.79 -15.00
CA LYS A 76 -4.44 16.39 -15.32
C LYS A 76 -4.31 17.86 -15.64
N GLU A 77 -3.64 18.60 -14.77
CA GLU A 77 -3.52 20.06 -14.88
C GLU A 77 -2.18 20.53 -14.34
N VAL A 78 -1.67 21.61 -14.94
CA VAL A 78 -0.48 22.33 -14.51
C VAL A 78 -0.89 23.78 -14.34
N SER A 79 -0.55 24.38 -13.20
CA SER A 79 -0.79 25.80 -12.91
C SER A 79 -0.29 26.71 -14.05
N PRO A 80 -0.94 27.88 -14.25
CA PRO A 80 -0.56 28.81 -15.32
C PRO A 80 0.83 29.42 -15.10
N ALA A 81 1.49 29.81 -16.18
CA ALA A 81 2.80 30.46 -16.15
C ALA A 81 2.76 31.72 -15.29
N GLY A 82 3.79 31.89 -14.44
CA GLY A 82 3.85 32.97 -13.45
C GLY A 82 3.27 32.60 -12.09
N SER A 83 2.62 31.44 -11.94
CA SER A 83 2.15 30.96 -10.64
C SER A 83 3.32 30.64 -9.70
N THR A 84 3.21 31.07 -8.46
CA THR A 84 4.11 30.69 -7.36
C THR A 84 3.27 30.27 -6.14
N PRO A 85 3.35 29.02 -5.68
CA PRO A 85 4.17 27.95 -6.23
C PRO A 85 3.60 27.35 -7.52
N VAL A 86 4.42 26.57 -8.24
CA VAL A 86 3.95 25.82 -9.41
C VAL A 86 3.32 24.52 -8.95
N THR A 87 2.01 24.37 -9.16
CA THR A 87 1.25 23.17 -8.80
C THR A 87 0.93 22.30 -10.00
N VAL A 88 0.82 20.99 -9.75
CA VAL A 88 0.46 19.96 -10.73
C VAL A 88 -0.59 19.03 -10.12
N SER A 89 -1.78 18.99 -10.71
CA SER A 89 -2.80 18.00 -10.39
C SER A 89 -2.55 16.74 -11.23
N ALA A 90 -2.39 15.60 -10.57
CA ALA A 90 -2.07 14.34 -11.23
C ALA A 90 -2.79 13.16 -10.57
N VAL A 91 -2.86 12.06 -11.32
CA VAL A 91 -3.24 10.74 -10.81
C VAL A 91 -2.01 9.84 -10.90
N VAL A 92 -1.67 9.21 -9.78
CA VAL A 92 -0.56 8.27 -9.68
C VAL A 92 -1.13 6.88 -9.47
N THR A 93 -0.75 5.94 -10.33
CA THR A 93 -1.13 4.53 -10.20
C THR A 93 -0.12 3.83 -9.30
N GLU A 94 -0.58 3.37 -8.14
CA GLU A 94 0.22 2.67 -7.14
C GLU A 94 -0.32 1.27 -6.86
N ALA A 95 0.56 0.39 -6.42
CA ALA A 95 0.19 -0.95 -5.98
C ALA A 95 0.30 -1.06 -4.45
N PHE A 96 -0.73 -1.60 -3.82
CA PHE A 96 -0.79 -1.81 -2.37
C PHE A 96 -0.86 -3.31 -2.09
N ARG A 97 0.01 -3.81 -1.21
CA ARG A 97 -0.09 -5.17 -0.68
C ARG A 97 -0.91 -5.14 0.59
N LEU A 98 -1.98 -5.93 0.59
CA LEU A 98 -2.85 -6.13 1.73
C LEU A 98 -2.70 -7.54 2.27
N VAL A 99 -2.84 -7.67 3.59
CA VAL A 99 -2.83 -8.95 4.29
C VAL A 99 -4.09 -9.09 5.12
N ARG A 100 -4.60 -10.32 5.24
CA ARG A 100 -5.69 -10.63 6.17
C ARG A 100 -5.13 -10.69 7.59
N VAL A 101 -5.59 -9.77 8.44
CA VAL A 101 -5.30 -9.75 9.88
C VAL A 101 -6.55 -10.09 10.67
N GLU A 102 -6.39 -10.53 11.91
CA GLU A 102 -7.52 -10.71 12.81
C GLU A 102 -8.19 -9.37 13.09
N ASP A 103 -9.52 -9.36 13.09
CA ASP A 103 -10.27 -8.14 13.36
C ASP A 103 -10.46 -7.96 14.87
N GLU A 104 -9.52 -7.24 15.48
CA GLU A 104 -9.55 -6.88 16.90
C GLU A 104 -10.76 -6.00 17.30
N ARG A 105 -11.50 -5.44 16.33
CA ARG A 105 -12.70 -4.63 16.58
C ARG A 105 -13.94 -5.48 16.88
N VAL A 106 -13.88 -6.77 16.55
CA VAL A 106 -15.00 -7.72 16.72
C VAL A 106 -14.61 -8.72 17.80
N GLU A 107 -15.53 -8.98 18.73
CA GLU A 107 -15.35 -10.03 19.73
C GLU A 107 -15.17 -11.37 19.03
N GLN A 108 -14.00 -11.99 19.25
CA GLN A 108 -13.68 -13.29 18.69
C GLN A 108 -14.45 -14.33 19.50
N THR A 109 -15.62 -14.75 19.00
CA THR A 109 -16.31 -15.91 19.56
C THR A 109 -15.38 -17.11 19.45
N GLY A 110 -15.17 -17.85 20.55
CA GLY A 110 -14.12 -18.87 20.72
C GLY A 110 -14.16 -20.11 19.79
N GLY A 111 -14.79 -20.01 18.62
CA GLY A 111 -14.72 -20.99 17.55
C GLY A 111 -13.40 -20.95 16.78
N VAL A 112 -13.18 -21.98 15.96
CA VAL A 112 -11.97 -22.15 15.13
C VAL A 112 -11.81 -21.04 14.07
N PHE A 113 -12.90 -20.36 13.72
CA PHE A 113 -12.92 -19.33 12.68
C PHE A 113 -12.85 -17.93 13.29
N ARG A 114 -11.69 -17.30 13.18
CA ARG A 114 -11.50 -15.89 13.54
C ARG A 114 -11.99 -14.98 12.42
N VAL A 115 -12.63 -13.87 12.80
CA VAL A 115 -13.03 -12.83 11.84
C VAL A 115 -11.78 -12.10 11.39
N LYS A 116 -11.60 -11.98 10.06
CA LYS A 116 -10.42 -11.36 9.46
C LYS A 116 -10.79 -10.15 8.62
N ARG A 117 -9.98 -9.10 8.69
CA ARG A 117 -10.08 -7.90 7.84
C ARG A 117 -8.84 -7.69 7.00
N TRP A 118 -8.97 -6.92 5.93
CA TRP A 118 -7.81 -6.48 5.16
C TRP A 118 -7.04 -5.39 5.91
N ARG A 119 -5.72 -5.43 5.84
CA ARG A 119 -4.84 -4.35 6.28
C ARG A 119 -3.79 -4.09 5.23
N ALA A 120 -3.66 -2.84 4.79
CA ALA A 120 -2.56 -2.43 3.92
C ALA A 120 -1.23 -2.52 4.69
N ALA A 121 -0.36 -3.39 4.23
CA ALA A 121 0.94 -3.67 4.85
C ALA A 121 2.07 -2.93 4.14
N GLU A 122 2.05 -2.94 2.80
CA GLU A 122 3.09 -2.36 1.97
C GLU A 122 2.49 -1.61 0.78
N PHE A 123 3.25 -0.68 0.22
CA PHE A 123 2.95 -0.07 -1.08
C PHE A 123 4.20 -0.03 -1.95
N ARG A 124 3.98 0.01 -3.26
CA ARG A 124 5.07 0.03 -4.25
C ARG A 124 5.58 1.46 -4.40
N THR A 125 6.90 1.62 -4.50
CA THR A 125 7.53 2.94 -4.72
C THR A 125 8.32 3.01 -6.01
N GLY A 126 8.56 1.89 -6.68
CA GLY A 126 9.25 1.82 -7.96
C GLY A 126 9.09 0.47 -8.62
N ASP A 127 9.89 0.19 -9.65
CA ASP A 127 9.85 -1.13 -10.27
C ASP A 127 10.39 -2.19 -9.30
N ARG A 128 9.49 -2.96 -8.67
CA ARG A 128 9.75 -4.01 -7.67
C ARG A 128 10.22 -3.54 -6.29
N ALA A 129 10.24 -2.23 -6.04
CA ALA A 129 10.49 -1.68 -4.70
C ALA A 129 9.18 -1.58 -3.91
N TRP A 130 9.16 -2.16 -2.71
CA TRP A 130 8.04 -2.18 -1.77
C TRP A 130 8.44 -1.57 -0.45
N GLU A 131 7.51 -0.86 0.18
CA GLU A 131 7.75 -0.12 1.40
C GLU A 131 6.65 -0.39 2.42
N GLU A 132 7.06 -0.70 3.64
CA GLU A 132 6.14 -0.98 4.75
C GLU A 132 5.46 0.30 5.22
N PHE A 133 4.13 0.27 5.41
CA PHE A 133 3.36 1.42 5.93
C PHE A 133 3.87 1.89 7.31
N GLU A 134 4.33 0.97 8.15
CA GLU A 134 4.81 1.28 9.51
C GLU A 134 6.02 2.21 9.53
N LEU A 135 6.80 2.27 8.45
CA LEU A 135 7.94 3.17 8.37
C LEU A 135 7.53 4.65 8.35
N PHE A 136 6.27 4.93 8.01
CA PHE A 136 5.73 6.28 7.86
C PHE A 136 4.97 6.77 9.10
N ALA A 137 4.71 5.91 10.08
CA ALA A 137 3.82 6.22 11.20
C ALA A 137 4.26 7.46 11.99
N GLU A 138 5.56 7.59 12.28
CA GLU A 138 6.09 8.75 13.01
C GLU A 138 6.11 10.02 12.17
N ALA A 139 6.40 9.90 10.87
CA ALA A 139 6.60 11.04 9.99
C ALA A 139 5.27 11.63 9.46
N VAL A 140 4.27 10.78 9.22
CA VAL A 140 2.92 11.19 8.77
C VAL A 140 1.96 11.36 9.96
N GLY A 141 2.23 10.70 11.08
CA GLY A 141 1.35 10.62 12.24
C GLY A 141 0.51 9.34 12.21
N PRO A 142 0.37 8.64 13.35
CA PRO A 142 -0.29 7.33 13.40
C PRO A 142 -1.78 7.41 13.03
N GLU A 143 -2.48 8.47 13.45
CA GLU A 143 -3.90 8.67 13.13
C GLU A 143 -4.13 8.80 11.62
N ARG A 144 -3.30 9.58 10.94
CA ARG A 144 -3.39 9.77 9.48
C ARG A 144 -3.04 8.47 8.73
N LEU A 145 -2.02 7.74 9.20
CA LEU A 145 -1.65 6.46 8.63
C LEU A 145 -2.80 5.43 8.75
N GLU A 146 -3.42 5.35 9.93
CA GLU A 146 -4.56 4.45 10.15
C GLU A 146 -5.82 4.89 9.40
N ALA A 147 -6.06 6.19 9.24
CA ALA A 147 -7.14 6.70 8.38
C ALA A 147 -6.93 6.28 6.91
N ALA A 148 -5.70 6.38 6.39
CA ALA A 148 -5.36 5.92 5.04
C ALA A 148 -5.56 4.40 4.89
N ARG A 149 -5.16 3.62 5.89
CA ARG A 149 -5.39 2.17 5.92
C ARG A 149 -6.87 1.81 5.94
N ALA A 150 -7.67 2.52 6.74
CA ALA A 150 -9.12 2.30 6.81
C ALA A 150 -9.80 2.62 5.46
N ALA A 151 -9.39 3.70 4.79
CA ALA A 151 -9.90 4.03 3.45
C ALA A 151 -9.57 2.94 2.41
N LEU A 152 -8.36 2.38 2.45
CA LEU A 152 -7.97 1.26 1.59
C LEU A 152 -8.72 -0.04 1.95
N GLU A 153 -8.92 -0.32 3.23
CA GLU A 153 -9.69 -1.47 3.73
C GLU A 153 -11.14 -1.43 3.23
N GLU A 154 -11.83 -0.29 3.36
CA GLU A 154 -13.19 -0.09 2.85
C GLU A 154 -13.23 -0.31 1.33
N LEU A 155 -12.31 0.34 0.60
CA LEU A 155 -12.26 0.29 -0.86
C LEU A 155 -12.02 -1.13 -1.38
N VAL A 156 -11.08 -1.87 -0.79
CA VAL A 156 -10.76 -3.25 -1.20
C VAL A 156 -11.90 -4.20 -0.82
N THR A 157 -12.51 -4.04 0.35
CA THR A 157 -13.63 -4.89 0.79
C THR A 157 -14.82 -4.75 -0.15
N GLU A 158 -15.17 -3.51 -0.54
CA GLU A 158 -16.26 -3.29 -1.50
C GLU A 158 -15.90 -3.83 -2.90
N PHE A 159 -14.67 -3.63 -3.36
CA PHE A 159 -14.24 -4.10 -4.68
C PHE A 159 -14.17 -5.64 -4.76
N GLU A 160 -13.69 -6.31 -3.71
CA GLU A 160 -13.74 -7.78 -3.56
C GLU A 160 -15.20 -8.28 -3.64
N ALA A 161 -16.12 -7.63 -2.93
CA ALA A 161 -17.54 -7.98 -2.98
C ALA A 161 -18.15 -7.79 -4.38
N ARG A 162 -17.71 -6.77 -5.14
CA ARG A 162 -18.11 -6.56 -6.54
C ARG A 162 -17.54 -7.65 -7.46
N GLN A 163 -16.25 -7.96 -7.34
CA GLN A 163 -15.61 -9.02 -8.11
C GLN A 163 -16.29 -10.38 -7.88
N ALA A 164 -16.63 -10.70 -6.62
CA ALA A 164 -17.32 -11.94 -6.29
C ALA A 164 -18.70 -12.05 -6.97
N LYS A 165 -19.46 -10.93 -7.04
CA LYS A 165 -20.76 -10.88 -7.73
C LYS A 165 -20.62 -11.05 -9.24
N VAL A 166 -19.62 -10.40 -9.85
CA VAL A 166 -19.33 -10.53 -11.28
C VAL A 166 -18.91 -11.96 -11.63
N GLY A 167 -18.04 -12.56 -10.81
CA GLY A 167 -17.62 -13.96 -10.96
C GLY A 167 -18.80 -14.95 -10.87
N ALA A 168 -19.66 -14.79 -9.85
CA ALA A 168 -20.84 -15.64 -9.69
C ALA A 168 -21.84 -15.49 -10.85
N GLY A 169 -22.10 -14.26 -11.31
CA GLY A 169 -22.99 -14.01 -12.44
C GLY A 169 -22.46 -14.58 -13.76
N TRP A 170 -21.14 -14.47 -13.99
CA TRP A 170 -20.46 -15.09 -15.13
C TRP A 170 -20.56 -16.61 -15.09
N GLU A 171 -20.31 -17.23 -13.94
CA GLU A 171 -20.34 -18.70 -13.81
C GLU A 171 -21.75 -19.27 -14.08
N VAL A 172 -22.80 -18.58 -13.62
CA VAL A 172 -24.19 -18.94 -13.95
C VAL A 172 -24.44 -18.82 -15.45
N THR A 173 -24.04 -17.69 -16.07
CA THR A 173 -24.27 -17.44 -17.50
C THR A 173 -23.51 -18.44 -18.39
N ALA A 174 -22.28 -18.79 -18.02
CA ALA A 174 -21.46 -19.77 -18.74
C ALA A 174 -22.08 -21.18 -18.67
N ARG A 175 -22.58 -21.60 -17.50
CA ARG A 175 -23.27 -22.88 -17.34
C ARG A 175 -24.57 -22.94 -18.15
N THR A 176 -25.35 -21.86 -18.16
CA THR A 176 -26.58 -21.81 -18.98
C THR A 176 -26.28 -21.89 -20.48
N ALA A 177 -25.22 -21.20 -20.95
CA ALA A 177 -24.81 -21.27 -22.35
C ALA A 177 -24.30 -22.67 -22.75
N GLU A 178 -23.63 -23.37 -21.83
CA GLU A 178 -23.18 -24.76 -22.04
C GLU A 178 -24.38 -25.74 -22.08
N GLU A 179 -25.35 -25.59 -21.19
CA GLU A 179 -26.59 -26.38 -21.18
C GLU A 179 -27.45 -26.14 -22.44
N GLU A 180 -27.57 -24.89 -22.90
CA GLU A 180 -28.27 -24.57 -24.16
C GLU A 180 -27.53 -25.15 -25.38
N ALA A 181 -26.20 -25.14 -25.39
CA ALA A 181 -25.40 -25.73 -26.47
C ALA A 181 -25.55 -27.27 -26.53
N VAL A 182 -25.62 -27.94 -25.38
CA VAL A 182 -25.85 -29.38 -25.26
C VAL A 182 -27.29 -29.74 -25.70
N ASN A 183 -28.29 -28.97 -25.27
CA ASN A 183 -29.69 -29.20 -25.64
C ASN A 183 -30.00 -28.87 -27.10
N ALA A 184 -29.26 -27.96 -27.73
CA ALA A 184 -29.42 -27.62 -29.15
C ALA A 184 -28.85 -28.70 -30.12
N GLY A 185 -28.41 -29.85 -29.62
CA GLY A 185 -27.97 -30.98 -30.45
C GLY A 185 -26.73 -30.70 -31.31
N LYS A 186 -25.96 -29.64 -31.00
CA LYS A 186 -24.69 -29.32 -31.66
C LYS A 186 -23.57 -30.25 -31.19
N SER A 187 -23.71 -31.54 -31.48
CA SER A 187 -22.58 -32.48 -31.47
C SER A 187 -21.76 -32.21 -32.74
N GLY A 188 -20.75 -31.35 -32.63
CA GLY A 188 -20.02 -30.80 -33.78
C GLY A 188 -18.50 -30.81 -33.61
N SER A 189 -17.90 -31.96 -33.85
CA SER A 189 -16.61 -32.17 -34.55
C SER A 189 -15.46 -31.17 -34.31
N LYS A 190 -14.41 -31.63 -33.60
CA LYS A 190 -12.94 -31.48 -33.78
C LYS A 190 -12.27 -30.18 -34.30
N LYS A 191 -13.01 -29.11 -34.60
CA LYS A 191 -12.51 -27.82 -35.10
C LYS A 191 -12.75 -26.67 -34.12
N GLN A 192 -13.14 -26.99 -32.89
CA GLN A 192 -13.37 -26.06 -31.79
C GLN A 192 -12.18 -25.95 -30.82
N GLU A 193 -11.10 -26.70 -31.07
CA GLU A 193 -9.93 -26.75 -30.18
C GLU A 193 -8.96 -25.56 -30.35
N LYS A 194 -9.12 -24.74 -31.41
CA LYS A 194 -8.23 -23.61 -31.72
C LYS A 194 -8.84 -22.22 -31.44
N LYS A 195 -10.06 -22.17 -30.91
CA LYS A 195 -10.75 -20.92 -30.55
C LYS A 195 -11.26 -20.93 -29.11
N ARG A 196 -10.52 -21.57 -28.19
CA ARG A 196 -10.41 -21.09 -26.81
C ARG A 196 -9.53 -19.84 -26.85
N GLU A 197 -10.07 -18.77 -27.44
CA GLU A 197 -9.64 -17.43 -27.05
C GLU A 197 -9.87 -17.38 -25.53
N GLU A 198 -8.86 -16.91 -24.80
CA GLU A 198 -8.95 -16.61 -23.38
C GLU A 198 -10.16 -15.70 -23.15
N GLU A 199 -11.34 -16.27 -22.87
CA GLU A 199 -12.44 -15.55 -22.28
C GLU A 199 -12.00 -15.16 -20.87
N LYS A 200 -11.23 -14.07 -20.80
CA LYS A 200 -10.91 -13.38 -19.57
C LYS A 200 -12.24 -13.08 -18.90
N GLN A 201 -12.42 -13.59 -17.68
CA GLN A 201 -13.53 -13.21 -16.83
C GLN A 201 -13.69 -11.68 -16.88
N PRO A 202 -14.93 -11.17 -17.00
CA PRO A 202 -15.16 -9.73 -17.04
C PRO A 202 -14.57 -9.10 -15.77
N ALA A 203 -13.61 -8.19 -15.95
CA ALA A 203 -13.03 -7.45 -14.85
C ALA A 203 -14.09 -6.57 -14.21
N ALA A 204 -14.14 -6.53 -12.87
CA ALA A 204 -15.04 -5.62 -12.16
C ALA A 204 -14.72 -4.16 -12.54
N GLU A 205 -15.76 -3.33 -12.65
CA GLU A 205 -15.61 -1.91 -12.94
C GLU A 205 -14.81 -1.20 -11.85
N PRO A 206 -13.92 -0.26 -12.21
CA PRO A 206 -13.19 0.55 -11.23
C PRO A 206 -14.10 1.19 -10.17
N LEU A 207 -13.67 1.15 -8.91
CA LEU A 207 -14.40 1.75 -7.79
C LEU A 207 -13.63 2.96 -7.25
N THR A 208 -14.33 4.08 -7.05
CA THR A 208 -13.72 5.34 -6.56
C THR A 208 -14.30 5.75 -5.21
N ARG A 209 -13.43 6.12 -4.27
CA ARG A 209 -13.77 6.73 -2.97
C ARG A 209 -12.78 7.85 -2.67
N GLY A 210 -13.30 9.09 -2.61
CA GLY A 210 -12.47 10.27 -2.40
C GLY A 210 -11.34 10.36 -3.45
N PRO A 211 -10.06 10.49 -3.03
CA PRO A 211 -8.93 10.57 -3.95
C PRO A 211 -8.48 9.20 -4.49
N LEU A 212 -9.08 8.09 -4.09
CA LEU A 212 -8.64 6.73 -4.43
C LEU A 212 -9.57 6.08 -5.44
N THR A 213 -9.00 5.44 -6.46
CA THR A 213 -9.74 4.61 -7.42
C THR A 213 -9.06 3.25 -7.58
N ILE A 214 -9.65 2.17 -7.09
CA ILE A 214 -9.13 0.82 -7.32
C ILE A 214 -9.50 0.36 -8.74
N LYS A 215 -8.51 -0.13 -9.48
CA LYS A 215 -8.66 -0.65 -10.85
C LYS A 215 -8.69 -2.17 -10.89
N GLN A 216 -7.85 -2.78 -10.07
CA GLN A 216 -7.63 -4.21 -10.07
C GLN A 216 -7.32 -4.68 -8.67
N LEU A 217 -7.76 -5.89 -8.37
CA LEU A 217 -7.45 -6.62 -7.15
C LEU A 217 -7.05 -8.04 -7.56
N SER A 218 -5.93 -8.52 -7.01
CA SER A 218 -5.38 -9.84 -7.30
C SER A 218 -5.04 -10.55 -5.99
N PHE A 219 -5.52 -11.78 -5.81
CA PHE A 219 -5.37 -12.53 -4.56
C PHE A 219 -4.23 -13.54 -4.64
N MET A 220 -3.52 -13.70 -3.53
CA MET A 220 -2.44 -14.67 -3.32
C MET A 220 -2.57 -15.25 -1.90
N GLY A 221 -3.39 -16.28 -1.75
CA GLY A 221 -3.67 -16.90 -0.45
C GLY A 221 -4.32 -15.91 0.53
N SER A 222 -3.65 -15.62 1.65
CA SER A 222 -4.10 -14.66 2.67
C SER A 222 -3.69 -13.21 2.38
N SER A 223 -3.11 -12.95 1.21
CA SER A 223 -2.67 -11.63 0.77
C SER A 223 -3.37 -11.21 -0.53
N ALA A 224 -3.41 -9.91 -0.77
CA ALA A 224 -3.90 -9.35 -2.03
C ALA A 224 -3.01 -8.18 -2.48
N VAL A 225 -2.97 -7.94 -3.79
CA VAL A 225 -2.38 -6.75 -4.37
C VAL A 225 -3.48 -5.94 -5.05
N ALA A 226 -3.67 -4.71 -4.61
CA ALA A 226 -4.61 -3.75 -5.19
C ALA A 226 -3.85 -2.73 -6.04
N GLU A 227 -4.26 -2.54 -7.29
CA GLU A 227 -3.80 -1.44 -8.13
C GLU A 227 -4.78 -0.28 -7.98
N VAL A 228 -4.28 0.84 -7.43
CA VAL A 228 -5.08 2.00 -7.03
C VAL A 228 -4.52 3.26 -7.67
N GLU A 229 -5.38 4.01 -8.35
CA GLU A 229 -5.12 5.37 -8.79
C GLU A 229 -5.34 6.34 -7.62
N VAL A 230 -4.32 7.12 -7.27
CA VAL A 230 -4.34 8.15 -6.23
C VAL A 230 -4.32 9.52 -6.89
N ALA A 231 -5.39 10.29 -6.72
CA ALA A 231 -5.48 11.67 -7.18
C ALA A 231 -4.88 12.62 -6.14
N GLY A 232 -3.98 13.51 -6.56
CA GLY A 232 -3.36 14.48 -5.68
C GLY A 232 -2.81 15.71 -6.41
N VAL A 233 -2.38 16.68 -5.61
CA VAL A 233 -1.75 17.92 -6.08
C VAL A 233 -0.32 17.97 -5.59
N PHE A 234 0.62 18.16 -6.51
CA PHE A 234 2.04 18.27 -6.23
C PHE A 234 2.47 19.73 -6.34
N THR A 235 3.24 20.17 -5.35
CA THR A 235 3.95 21.46 -5.41
C THR A 235 5.34 21.21 -5.96
N LEU A 236 5.71 21.92 -7.02
CA LEU A 236 7.00 21.77 -7.69
C LEU A 236 7.86 23.04 -7.53
N ALA A 237 9.15 22.84 -7.30
CA ALA A 237 10.17 23.89 -7.33
C ALA A 237 11.38 23.44 -8.16
N ARG A 238 12.23 24.39 -8.56
CA ARG A 238 13.51 24.05 -9.19
C ARG A 238 14.58 23.83 -8.12
N ASP A 239 15.35 22.75 -8.26
CA ASP A 239 16.55 22.50 -7.46
C ASP A 239 17.70 23.44 -7.85
N ALA A 240 18.81 23.38 -7.11
CA ALA A 240 20.01 24.18 -7.39
C ALA A 240 20.61 23.94 -8.79
N ARG A 241 20.25 22.83 -9.46
CA ARG A 241 20.66 22.50 -10.83
C ARG A 241 19.60 22.90 -11.86
N GLY A 242 18.55 23.63 -11.45
CA GLY A 242 17.47 24.09 -12.30
C GLY A 242 16.45 23.02 -12.69
N ARG A 243 16.49 21.82 -12.09
CA ARG A 243 15.56 20.73 -12.39
C ARG A 243 14.31 20.83 -11.52
N TRP A 244 13.14 20.60 -12.12
CA TRP A 244 11.89 20.51 -11.37
C TRP A 244 11.91 19.30 -10.41
N ARG A 245 11.50 19.54 -9.17
CA ARG A 245 11.32 18.53 -8.13
C ARG A 245 10.03 18.78 -7.36
N ALA A 246 9.40 17.71 -6.89
CA ALA A 246 8.29 17.81 -5.95
C ALA A 246 8.81 18.21 -4.57
N THR A 247 8.25 19.29 -4.01
CA THR A 247 8.58 19.82 -2.68
C THR A 247 7.38 19.78 -1.73
N GLY A 248 6.22 19.35 -2.22
CA GLY A 248 4.99 19.22 -1.44
C GLY A 248 4.01 18.31 -2.15
N PHE A 249 3.17 17.64 -1.37
CA PHE A 249 2.13 16.75 -1.87
C PHE A 249 0.86 16.87 -1.03
N GLU A 250 -0.27 16.90 -1.72
CA GLU A 250 -1.60 16.98 -1.14
C GLU A 250 -2.50 15.88 -1.71
N VAL A 251 -3.25 15.21 -0.84
CA VAL A 251 -4.21 14.17 -1.20
C VAL A 251 -5.53 14.47 -0.52
N GLY A 252 -6.62 14.52 -1.29
CA GLY A 252 -7.96 14.73 -0.72
C GLY A 252 -8.16 16.07 0.01
N GLY A 253 -7.37 17.10 -0.31
CA GLY A 253 -7.42 18.39 0.41
C GLY A 253 -6.42 18.51 1.57
N GLU A 254 -5.73 17.43 1.93
CA GLU A 254 -4.82 17.40 3.07
C GLU A 254 -3.35 17.40 2.63
N THR A 255 -2.58 18.34 3.17
CA THR A 255 -1.13 18.41 2.93
C THR A 255 -0.40 17.34 3.73
N VAL A 256 0.33 16.47 3.02
CA VAL A 256 1.13 15.38 3.60
C VAL A 256 2.47 15.89 4.14
N GLY A 257 2.98 17.01 3.62
CA GLY A 257 4.22 17.65 4.04
C GLY A 257 5.28 17.70 2.93
N ASP A 258 6.54 17.95 3.31
CA ASP A 258 7.70 17.87 2.42
C ASP A 258 8.09 16.41 2.16
N PRO A 259 7.98 15.90 0.91
CA PRO A 259 8.33 14.53 0.58
C PRO A 259 9.79 14.19 0.89
N GLU A 260 10.71 15.16 0.80
CA GLU A 260 12.13 14.90 1.06
C GLU A 260 12.38 14.66 2.55
N ALA A 261 11.83 15.52 3.41
CA ALA A 261 11.89 15.33 4.86
C ALA A 261 11.23 14.01 5.30
N LEU A 262 10.10 13.66 4.69
CA LEU A 262 9.41 12.39 4.94
C LEU A 262 10.33 11.19 4.66
N TRP A 263 10.97 11.15 3.49
CA TRP A 263 11.84 10.04 3.11
C TRP A 263 13.15 10.00 3.88
N ARG A 264 13.65 11.15 4.32
CA ARG A 264 14.79 11.20 5.25
C ARG A 264 14.46 10.47 6.55
N ALA A 265 13.30 10.73 7.14
CA ALA A 265 12.86 10.06 8.36
C ALA A 265 12.69 8.54 8.16
N VAL A 266 12.13 8.12 7.03
CA VAL A 266 12.03 6.68 6.67
C VAL A 266 13.42 6.04 6.57
N ASN A 267 14.37 6.69 5.90
CA ASN A 267 15.73 6.19 5.75
C ASN A 267 16.49 6.14 7.09
N GLU A 268 16.26 7.09 8.00
CA GLU A 268 16.83 7.05 9.34
C GLU A 268 16.33 5.84 10.13
N ARG A 269 15.03 5.52 10.04
CA ARG A 269 14.44 4.32 10.66
C ARG A 269 14.98 3.03 10.06
N LYS A 270 15.10 2.97 8.74
CA LYS A 270 15.75 1.86 8.03
C LYS A 270 17.20 1.69 8.48
N ALA A 271 17.96 2.78 8.59
CA ALA A 271 19.33 2.73 9.11
C ALA A 271 19.40 2.24 10.55
N ALA A 272 18.47 2.63 11.42
CA ALA A 272 18.38 2.11 12.78
C ALA A 272 18.09 0.60 12.80
N ARG A 273 17.15 0.12 11.97
CA ARG A 273 16.85 -1.31 11.81
C ARG A 273 18.07 -2.09 11.30
N ALA A 274 18.75 -1.58 10.28
CA ALA A 274 19.98 -2.18 9.75
C ALA A 274 21.06 -2.32 10.83
N ARG A 275 21.26 -1.29 11.66
CA ARG A 275 22.22 -1.36 12.79
C ARG A 275 21.83 -2.42 13.82
N ALA A 276 20.55 -2.58 14.12
CA ALA A 276 20.05 -3.59 15.04
C ALA A 276 20.24 -5.01 14.49
N ASP A 277 19.89 -5.23 13.23
CA ASP A 277 20.10 -6.51 12.53
C ASP A 277 21.59 -6.88 12.49
N LEU A 278 22.47 -5.93 12.14
CA LEU A 278 23.92 -6.13 12.17
C LEU A 278 24.43 -6.46 13.58
N ALA A 279 23.85 -5.86 14.64
CA ALA A 279 24.23 -6.18 16.01
C ALA A 279 23.86 -7.63 16.38
N GLU A 280 22.68 -8.10 15.99
CA GLU A 280 22.24 -9.48 16.21
C GLU A 280 23.14 -10.49 15.49
N ILE A 281 23.53 -10.21 14.24
CA ILE A 281 24.44 -11.05 13.46
C ILE A 281 25.82 -11.12 14.14
N ARG A 282 26.34 -9.99 14.64
CA ARG A 282 27.62 -9.95 15.37
C ARG A 282 27.57 -10.75 16.66
N GLU A 283 26.46 -10.68 17.40
CA GLU A 283 26.28 -11.48 18.61
C GLU A 283 26.31 -12.98 18.30
N ALA A 284 25.63 -13.39 17.21
CA ALA A 284 25.67 -14.78 16.74
C ALA A 284 27.08 -15.21 16.30
N LEU A 285 27.83 -14.36 15.60
CA LEU A 285 29.23 -14.61 15.21
C LEU A 285 30.15 -14.74 16.42
N ASP A 286 30.02 -13.85 17.41
CA ASP A 286 30.83 -13.90 18.63
C ASP A 286 30.48 -15.16 19.46
N ALA A 287 29.21 -15.59 19.49
CA ALA A 287 28.82 -16.87 20.09
C ALA A 287 29.41 -18.08 19.34
N PHE A 288 29.36 -18.08 18.00
CA PHE A 288 29.98 -19.11 17.16
C PHE A 288 31.48 -19.21 17.45
N ARG A 289 32.19 -18.08 17.50
CA ARG A 289 33.63 -18.05 17.79
C ARG A 289 33.96 -18.54 19.19
N ARG A 290 33.17 -18.18 20.20
CA ARG A 290 33.38 -18.69 21.57
C ARG A 290 33.33 -20.21 21.65
N GLU A 291 32.46 -20.84 20.85
CA GLU A 291 32.32 -22.30 20.82
C GLU A 291 33.33 -23.00 19.90
N ARG A 292 33.62 -22.41 18.73
CA ARG A 292 34.44 -23.06 17.67
C ARG A 292 35.91 -22.61 17.66
N GLY A 293 36.23 -21.48 18.28
CA GLY A 293 37.57 -20.89 18.30
C GLY A 293 37.92 -19.99 17.10
N PHE A 294 37.06 -19.91 16.07
CA PHE A 294 37.27 -19.11 14.86
C PHE A 294 35.96 -18.49 14.35
N TYR A 295 36.04 -17.45 13.51
CA TYR A 295 34.87 -16.89 12.81
C TYR A 295 34.53 -17.68 11.53
N VAL A 296 33.30 -17.59 11.06
CA VAL A 296 32.85 -18.29 9.85
C VAL A 296 33.67 -17.83 8.64
N VAL A 297 34.31 -18.75 7.92
CA VAL A 297 35.07 -18.42 6.71
C VAL A 297 34.12 -18.38 5.52
N GLY A 298 34.04 -17.25 4.82
CA GLY A 298 33.15 -17.09 3.67
C GLY A 298 33.05 -15.64 3.18
N GLU A 299 32.55 -15.47 1.97
CA GLU A 299 32.45 -14.16 1.28
C GLU A 299 31.00 -13.70 1.05
N ASP A 300 30.02 -14.44 1.57
CA ASP A 300 28.62 -14.09 1.42
C ASP A 300 27.80 -14.36 2.70
N SER A 301 26.63 -13.74 2.75
CA SER A 301 25.69 -13.91 3.86
C SER A 301 24.97 -15.25 3.84
N VAL A 302 24.95 -15.98 2.73
CA VAL A 302 24.30 -17.30 2.64
C VAL A 302 25.08 -18.31 3.47
N VAL A 303 26.37 -18.46 3.18
CA VAL A 303 27.32 -19.30 3.93
C VAL A 303 27.32 -18.93 5.40
N LEU A 304 27.30 -17.62 5.71
CA LEU A 304 27.21 -17.14 7.08
C LEU A 304 26.01 -17.75 7.82
N PHE A 305 24.80 -17.63 7.26
CA PHE A 305 23.59 -18.11 7.96
C PHE A 305 23.45 -19.62 7.98
N ASP A 306 24.07 -20.36 7.06
CA ASP A 306 24.12 -21.82 7.12
C ASP A 306 24.91 -22.32 8.34
N HIS A 307 25.90 -21.55 8.80
CA HIS A 307 26.66 -21.84 10.02
C HIS A 307 26.02 -21.29 11.29
N LEU A 308 25.33 -20.15 11.22
CA LEU A 308 24.73 -19.50 12.38
C LEU A 308 23.34 -20.05 12.74
N SER A 309 22.53 -20.44 11.76
CA SER A 309 21.16 -20.90 11.99
C SER A 309 21.07 -22.42 12.21
N PRO A 310 20.16 -22.91 13.07
CA PRO A 310 19.34 -22.16 14.03
C PRO A 310 20.04 -21.97 15.38
N ARG A 311 21.29 -22.45 15.55
CA ARG A 311 21.93 -22.58 16.86
C ARG A 311 22.35 -21.25 17.49
N TYR A 312 22.88 -20.32 16.70
CA TYR A 312 23.45 -19.06 17.18
C TYR A 312 22.60 -17.84 16.79
N ALA A 313 21.86 -17.93 15.68
CA ALA A 313 20.94 -16.90 15.22
C ALA A 313 19.49 -17.38 15.36
N ARG A 314 18.64 -16.58 16.01
CA ARG A 314 17.22 -16.89 16.23
C ARG A 314 16.38 -16.77 14.96
N ARG A 315 16.83 -15.94 14.02
CA ARG A 315 16.20 -15.68 12.73
C ARG A 315 17.27 -15.53 11.64
N VAL A 316 16.89 -15.81 10.40
CA VAL A 316 17.74 -15.66 9.23
C VAL A 316 17.56 -14.24 8.69
N ILE A 317 18.60 -13.41 8.76
CA ILE A 317 18.54 -11.98 8.38
C ILE A 317 19.48 -11.74 7.18
N ARG A 318 19.04 -12.13 5.99
CA ARG A 318 19.88 -12.06 4.77
C ARG A 318 19.87 -10.70 4.09
N LEU A 319 18.76 -9.97 4.19
CA LEU A 319 18.55 -8.71 3.49
C LEU A 319 18.45 -7.56 4.49
N ASP A 320 19.01 -6.42 4.11
CA ASP A 320 18.87 -5.17 4.82
C ASP A 320 17.50 -4.50 4.53
N PRO A 321 17.16 -3.40 5.22
CA PRO A 321 15.89 -2.71 5.04
C PRO A 321 15.68 -2.02 3.68
N TRP A 322 16.71 -1.97 2.83
CA TRP A 322 16.61 -1.53 1.43
C TRP A 322 16.56 -2.72 0.46
N HIS A 323 16.40 -3.94 0.99
CA HIS A 323 16.34 -5.21 0.27
C HIS A 323 17.64 -5.59 -0.43
N ASN A 324 18.77 -5.03 0.00
CA ASN A 324 20.10 -5.45 -0.44
C ASN A 324 20.62 -6.56 0.47
N PRO A 325 21.35 -7.57 -0.05
CA PRO A 325 22.00 -8.55 0.81
C PRO A 325 23.02 -7.89 1.74
N TYR A 326 23.05 -8.27 3.02
CA TYR A 326 24.15 -7.90 3.89
C TYR A 326 25.47 -8.48 3.34
N ARG A 327 26.53 -7.67 3.34
CA ARG A 327 27.87 -8.10 2.91
C ARG A 327 28.61 -8.70 4.09
N TYR A 328 29.18 -9.88 3.86
CA TYR A 328 30.00 -10.59 4.83
C TYR A 328 31.31 -11.02 4.16
N ASN A 329 32.43 -10.79 4.83
CA ASN A 329 33.70 -11.40 4.46
C ASN A 329 34.40 -11.81 5.75
N GLY A 330 34.55 -13.11 5.97
CA GLY A 330 35.11 -13.68 7.18
C GLY A 330 36.33 -14.54 6.90
N THR A 331 37.34 -14.38 7.76
CA THR A 331 38.47 -15.29 7.91
C THR A 331 38.35 -16.03 9.24
N GLN A 332 39.30 -16.92 9.56
CA GLN A 332 39.30 -17.56 10.88
C GLN A 332 39.49 -16.55 12.03
N ALA A 333 40.16 -15.41 11.76
CA ALA A 333 40.58 -14.45 12.79
C ALA A 333 39.75 -13.16 12.85
N SER A 334 39.20 -12.73 11.71
CA SER A 334 38.54 -11.42 11.54
C SER A 334 37.34 -11.50 10.59
N TYR A 335 36.49 -10.48 10.60
CA TYR A 335 35.42 -10.36 9.61
C TYR A 335 35.02 -8.90 9.32
N THR A 336 34.42 -8.69 8.15
CA THR A 336 33.70 -7.47 7.79
C THR A 336 32.23 -7.78 7.63
N LEU A 337 31.36 -6.95 8.23
CA LEU A 337 29.91 -7.06 8.09
C LEU A 337 29.29 -5.68 7.89
N THR A 338 28.69 -5.45 6.73
CA THR A 338 28.16 -4.15 6.29
C THR A 338 26.82 -4.28 5.54
N SER A 339 26.05 -3.19 5.52
CA SER A 339 24.90 -2.94 4.63
C SER A 339 25.27 -1.80 3.69
N ASP A 340 24.81 -1.90 2.44
CA ASP A 340 25.04 -0.92 1.36
C ASP A 340 24.13 0.32 1.48
N GLY A 341 23.28 0.39 2.52
CA GLY A 341 22.52 1.59 2.83
C GLY A 341 21.45 1.98 1.78
N PRO A 342 20.95 3.23 1.87
CA PRO A 342 19.92 3.77 0.99
C PRO A 342 20.27 3.80 -0.50
N ASP A 343 21.52 4.04 -0.87
CA ASP A 343 21.89 4.17 -2.28
C ASP A 343 22.17 2.81 -2.95
N GLY A 344 22.31 1.76 -2.15
CA GLY A 344 22.55 0.38 -2.58
C GLY A 344 23.90 0.20 -3.29
N LYS A 345 24.83 1.13 -3.11
CA LYS A 345 26.17 1.08 -3.67
C LYS A 345 27.15 0.71 -2.58
N ARG A 346 28.26 0.15 -3.02
CA ARG A 346 29.31 -0.31 -2.12
C ARG A 346 30.27 0.83 -1.83
N ASP A 347 30.75 0.84 -0.60
CA ASP A 347 31.89 1.63 -0.18
C ASP A 347 31.60 3.13 -0.33
N THR A 348 30.34 3.52 -0.09
CA THR A 348 29.86 4.89 -0.05
C THR A 348 29.74 5.37 1.40
N THR A 349 29.43 6.67 1.57
CA THR A 349 29.37 7.28 2.90
C THR A 349 28.16 6.84 3.72
N ASP A 350 27.17 6.21 3.09
CA ASP A 350 25.96 5.70 3.70
C ASP A 350 26.01 4.22 4.09
N ASP A 351 27.13 3.52 3.76
CA ASP A 351 27.40 2.16 4.23
C ASP A 351 27.29 2.07 5.76
N ILE A 352 26.54 1.07 6.23
CA ILE A 352 26.33 0.83 7.66
C ILE A 352 27.09 -0.43 8.06
N GLY A 353 28.13 -0.30 8.86
CA GLY A 353 28.82 -1.48 9.39
C GLY A 353 30.05 -1.18 10.22
N ARG A 354 30.76 -2.25 10.56
CA ARG A 354 32.06 -2.20 11.25
C ARG A 354 32.91 -3.38 10.79
N GLN A 355 34.23 -3.16 10.77
CA GLN A 355 35.23 -4.20 10.61
C GLN A 355 35.69 -4.65 12.01
N LYS A 356 35.96 -5.94 12.21
CA LYS A 356 36.41 -6.50 13.48
C LYS A 356 37.56 -7.48 13.31
#